data_AF-A0A918SFL8-F1
#
_entry.id   AF-A0A918SFL8-F1
#
_cell.length_a   1.000
_cell.length_b   1.000
_cell.length_c   1.000
_cell.angle_alpha   90.00
_cell.angle_beta   90.00
_cell.angle_gamma   90.00
#
_symmetry.space_group_name_H-M   'P 1'
#
loop_
_entity.id
_entity.type
_entity.pdbx_description
1 polymer ?
#
loop_
_entity_poly.entity_id
_entity_poly.type
_entity_poly.pdbx_seq_one_letter_code
_entity_poly.pdbx_strand_id
1 'polypeptide(L)'
;MRDASFGETSSARGGFVEVRGAREHNLRDVSVVIPRNALVVFSGISGSGKSSLAFGTIYAEAQRRYFESVAPYARRQIDQAGVPDVDTIEGLPPAIALKQQRGASNARSSVGSVTTLSSLVRMMYSRSGAYPPDQPMLYAEDFSPNTPQGACPTCHGLGRVYEVTEAIMVPDPNLTIRERAIASWPPAWQGSLAFGE
;
A
#
# COMPACT_ATOMS: atom_id res chain seq x y z
N MET A 1 16.40 -18.51 -34.18
CA MET A 1 16.83 -18.21 -32.79
C MET A 1 17.89 -17.13 -32.87
N ARG A 2 17.51 -15.87 -32.61
CA ARG A 2 18.42 -14.73 -32.60
C ARG A 2 18.51 -14.24 -31.15
N ASP A 3 19.72 -14.15 -30.65
CA ASP A 3 20.08 -13.62 -29.35
C ASP A 3 19.51 -12.21 -29.17
N ALA A 4 18.69 -12.01 -28.15
CA ALA A 4 18.25 -10.69 -27.72
C ALA A 4 19.31 -10.13 -26.79
N SER A 5 20.20 -9.30 -27.33
CA SER A 5 21.13 -8.48 -26.56
C SER A 5 20.35 -7.50 -25.69
N PHE A 6 20.22 -7.81 -24.39
CA PHE A 6 19.90 -6.80 -23.39
C PHE A 6 21.09 -5.82 -23.31
N GLY A 7 20.90 -4.59 -23.77
CA GLY A 7 21.84 -3.50 -23.51
C GLY A 7 22.51 -2.88 -24.73
N GLU A 8 21.76 -2.60 -25.81
CA GLU A 8 22.24 -1.60 -26.77
C GLU A 8 22.07 -0.21 -26.16
N THR A 9 23.18 0.31 -25.65
CA THR A 9 23.33 1.62 -25.01
C THR A 9 23.01 2.74 -26.00
N SER A 10 21.75 3.17 -26.04
CA SER A 10 21.37 4.46 -26.60
C SER A 10 21.90 5.59 -25.71
N SER A 11 23.21 5.86 -25.76
CA SER A 11 23.74 7.14 -25.30
C SER A 11 23.32 8.23 -26.29
N ALA A 12 23.06 9.44 -25.77
CA ALA A 12 22.73 10.67 -26.48
C ALA A 12 21.23 10.95 -26.79
N ARG A 13 20.42 11.13 -25.73
CA ARG A 13 19.76 12.43 -25.34
C ARG A 13 19.29 12.40 -23.87
N GLY A 14 20.01 11.73 -22.98
CA GLY A 14 19.59 11.57 -21.58
C GLY A 14 20.16 12.67 -20.69
N GLY A 15 19.32 13.57 -20.18
CA GLY A 15 19.74 14.55 -19.17
C GLY A 15 20.16 13.90 -17.85
N PHE A 16 20.56 14.71 -16.87
CA PHE A 16 20.89 14.25 -15.53
C PHE A 16 19.83 14.71 -14.52
N VAL A 17 19.67 13.97 -13.43
CA VAL A 17 19.07 14.47 -12.20
C VAL A 17 20.22 14.91 -11.30
N GLU A 18 20.33 16.21 -11.06
CA GLU A 18 21.36 16.77 -10.18
C GLU A 18 20.72 17.06 -8.83
N VAL A 19 21.21 16.41 -7.77
CA VAL A 19 20.82 16.66 -6.39
C VAL A 19 21.97 17.40 -5.72
N ARG A 20 21.69 18.54 -5.07
CA ARG A 20 22.69 19.31 -4.31
C ARG A 20 22.25 19.54 -2.88
N GLY A 21 23.18 19.30 -1.96
CA GLY A 21 23.02 19.56 -0.53
C GLY A 21 21.88 18.79 0.14
N ALA A 22 21.71 17.50 -0.17
CA ALA A 22 20.69 16.68 0.49
C ALA A 22 21.09 16.38 1.95
N ARG A 23 20.18 16.68 2.89
CA ARG A 23 20.37 16.57 4.34
C ARG A 23 19.23 15.81 5.05
N GLU A 24 18.35 15.20 4.28
CA GLU A 24 17.24 14.41 4.82
C GLU A 24 17.72 13.25 5.73
N HIS A 25 17.26 13.24 6.98
CA HIS A 25 17.61 12.25 8.01
C HIS A 25 19.12 12.07 8.24
N ASN A 26 19.71 10.99 7.70
CA ASN A 26 21.10 10.60 7.93
C ASN A 26 22.07 11.22 6.90
N LEU A 27 21.55 11.96 5.92
CA LEU A 27 22.37 12.57 4.87
C LEU A 27 23.15 13.78 5.42
N ARG A 28 24.41 13.90 5.02
CA ARG A 28 25.34 14.95 5.46
C ARG A 28 25.78 15.78 4.26
N ASP A 29 24.89 16.63 3.79
CA ASP A 29 25.13 17.55 2.67
C ASP A 29 25.55 16.84 1.37
N VAL A 30 24.80 15.81 1.00
CA VAL A 30 25.13 14.92 -0.12
C VAL A 30 24.72 15.55 -1.44
N SER A 31 25.67 15.67 -2.36
CA SER A 31 25.41 16.08 -3.75
C SER A 31 25.73 14.93 -4.71
N VAL A 32 24.81 14.62 -5.62
CA VAL A 32 24.95 13.50 -6.57
C VAL A 32 24.34 13.85 -7.92
N VAL A 33 24.98 13.32 -8.98
CA VAL A 33 24.49 13.43 -10.35
C VAL A 33 24.07 12.04 -10.82
N ILE A 34 22.80 11.90 -11.21
CA ILE A 34 22.18 10.61 -11.57
C ILE A 34 21.80 10.65 -13.06
N PRO A 35 22.30 9.72 -13.89
CA PRO A 35 21.92 9.68 -15.31
C PRO A 35 20.45 9.33 -15.49
N ARG A 36 19.74 10.06 -16.36
CA ARG A 36 18.37 9.70 -16.77
C ARG A 36 18.42 8.57 -17.82
N ASN A 37 17.31 7.86 -17.94
CA ASN A 37 17.14 6.74 -18.89
C ASN A 37 18.16 5.62 -18.67
N ALA A 38 18.62 5.45 -17.42
CA ALA A 38 19.56 4.41 -17.02
C ALA A 38 19.03 3.69 -15.77
N LEU A 39 19.38 2.41 -15.63
CA LEU A 39 19.16 1.68 -14.40
C LEU A 39 20.24 2.08 -13.40
N VAL A 40 19.85 2.79 -12.34
CA VAL A 40 20.77 3.26 -11.28
C VAL A 40 20.47 2.53 -9.98
N VAL A 41 21.51 1.96 -9.39
CA VAL A 41 21.42 1.20 -8.14
C VAL A 41 22.14 1.95 -7.03
N PHE A 42 21.43 2.28 -5.95
CA PHE A 42 22.04 2.79 -4.72
C PHE A 42 22.41 1.61 -3.82
N SER A 43 23.70 1.31 -3.69
CA SER A 43 24.24 0.24 -2.85
C SER A 43 25.03 0.79 -1.65
N GLY A 44 25.17 -0.02 -0.59
CA GLY A 44 25.92 0.34 0.62
C GLY A 44 25.32 -0.24 1.90
N ILE A 45 26.06 -0.17 3.01
CA ILE A 45 25.69 -0.75 4.31
C ILE A 45 24.35 -0.20 4.85
N SER A 46 23.64 -0.98 5.67
CA SER A 46 22.41 -0.51 6.31
C SER A 46 22.65 0.80 7.08
N GLY A 47 21.68 1.72 7.02
CA GLY A 47 21.79 3.03 7.68
C GLY A 47 22.60 4.10 6.94
N SER A 48 23.28 3.77 5.84
CA SER A 48 24.12 4.73 5.08
C SER A 48 23.38 5.88 4.37
N GLY A 49 22.05 5.98 4.49
CA GLY A 49 21.26 7.05 3.88
C GLY A 49 20.72 6.76 2.46
N LYS A 50 20.87 5.55 1.91
CA LYS A 50 20.33 5.19 0.57
C LYS A 50 18.83 5.45 0.43
N SER A 51 18.05 4.95 1.39
CA SER A 51 16.60 5.12 1.41
C SER A 51 16.21 6.58 1.67
N SER A 52 17.00 7.30 2.48
CA SER A 52 16.82 8.74 2.71
C SER A 52 17.00 9.50 1.40
N LEU A 53 18.07 9.23 0.64
CA LEU A 53 18.30 9.88 -0.65
C LEU A 53 17.23 9.52 -1.69
N ALA A 54 16.93 8.23 -1.87
CA ALA A 54 16.01 7.77 -2.91
C ALA A 54 14.54 8.12 -2.61
N PHE A 55 14.05 7.76 -1.42
CA PHE A 55 12.64 7.91 -1.06
C PHE A 55 12.37 9.20 -0.26
N GLY A 56 13.26 9.53 0.66
CA GLY A 56 13.13 10.70 1.53
C GLY A 56 13.38 12.01 0.80
N THR A 57 14.31 12.04 -0.17
CA THR A 57 14.70 13.26 -0.89
C THR A 57 14.18 13.27 -2.32
N ILE A 58 14.68 12.38 -3.19
CA ILE A 58 14.41 12.43 -4.64
C ILE A 58 12.92 12.19 -4.94
N TYR A 59 12.35 11.13 -4.38
CA TYR A 59 10.93 10.82 -4.58
C TYR A 59 10.01 11.86 -3.93
N ALA A 60 10.35 12.33 -2.73
CA ALA A 60 9.56 13.36 -2.05
C ALA A 60 9.49 14.65 -2.87
N GLU A 61 10.63 15.12 -3.42
CA GLU A 61 10.65 16.28 -4.32
C GLU A 61 9.84 16.04 -5.60
N ALA A 62 9.95 14.87 -6.22
CA ALA A 62 9.20 14.55 -7.43
C ALA A 62 7.69 14.56 -7.17
N GLN A 63 7.27 14.00 -6.04
CA GLN A 63 5.87 13.98 -5.61
C GLN A 63 5.36 15.40 -5.29
N ARG A 64 6.16 16.22 -4.61
CA ARG A 64 5.84 17.64 -4.32
C ARG A 64 5.61 18.44 -5.61
N ARG A 65 6.56 18.39 -6.56
CA ARG A 65 6.46 19.10 -7.84
C ARG A 65 5.26 18.65 -8.67
N TYR A 66 4.97 17.34 -8.65
CA TYR A 66 3.79 16.82 -9.32
C TYR A 66 2.51 17.42 -8.72
N PHE A 67 2.38 17.51 -7.40
CA PHE A 67 1.18 18.07 -6.76
C PHE A 67 1.02 19.58 -6.90
N GLU A 68 2.10 20.32 -7.09
CA GLU A 68 2.02 21.74 -7.43
C GLU A 68 1.22 21.98 -8.72
N SER A 69 1.22 21.01 -9.64
CA SER A 69 0.43 21.03 -10.89
C SER A 69 -1.02 20.51 -10.75
N VAL A 70 -1.41 19.97 -9.59
CA VAL A 70 -2.74 19.38 -9.35
C VAL A 70 -3.67 20.40 -8.67
N ALA A 71 -4.96 20.37 -9.05
CA ALA A 71 -6.01 21.22 -8.49
C ALA A 71 -6.06 21.15 -6.94
N PRO A 72 -6.27 22.28 -6.23
CA PRO A 72 -6.23 22.34 -4.76
C PRO A 72 -7.15 21.35 -4.05
N TYR A 73 -8.29 20.99 -4.64
CA TYR A 73 -9.26 20.05 -4.06
C TYR A 73 -8.71 18.61 -3.98
N ALA A 74 -7.96 18.15 -4.98
CA ALA A 74 -7.42 16.78 -5.02
C ALA A 74 -6.22 16.59 -4.06
N ARG A 75 -5.58 17.68 -3.61
CA ARG A 75 -4.44 17.63 -2.66
C ARG A 75 -4.82 17.11 -1.28
N ARG A 76 -6.10 17.13 -0.89
CA ARG A 76 -6.59 16.70 0.42
C ARG A 76 -6.75 15.17 0.56
N GLN A 77 -6.80 14.45 -0.55
CA GLN A 77 -7.02 12.99 -0.56
C GLN A 77 -5.73 12.18 -0.69
N ILE A 78 -4.57 12.83 -0.76
CA ILE A 78 -3.30 12.20 -1.08
C ILE A 78 -2.31 12.48 0.03
N ASP A 79 -1.69 11.41 0.55
CA ASP A 79 -0.64 11.49 1.56
C ASP A 79 0.57 12.23 0.96
N GLN A 80 0.86 13.42 1.49
CA GLN A 80 1.94 14.25 1.01
C GLN A 80 3.24 13.80 1.66
N ALA A 81 4.21 13.38 0.85
CA ALA A 81 5.58 13.35 1.32
C ALA A 81 5.96 14.77 1.74
N GLY A 82 6.50 14.92 2.96
CA GLY A 82 6.94 16.22 3.48
C GLY A 82 7.95 16.89 2.56
N VAL A 83 8.19 18.18 2.77
CA VAL A 83 9.25 18.91 2.05
C VAL A 83 10.60 18.37 2.52
N PRO A 84 11.42 17.78 1.64
CA PRO A 84 12.73 17.25 2.03
C PRO A 84 13.75 18.37 2.27
N ASP A 85 14.70 18.14 3.16
CA ASP A 85 15.85 19.04 3.35
C ASP A 85 16.90 18.80 2.25
N VAL A 86 16.85 19.65 1.22
CA VAL A 86 17.77 19.66 0.07
C VAL A 86 17.84 21.07 -0.52
N ASP A 87 19.00 21.49 -1.01
CA ASP A 87 19.16 22.83 -1.59
C ASP A 87 18.47 22.93 -2.96
N THR A 88 18.82 22.02 -3.87
CA THR A 88 18.23 22.00 -5.22
C THR A 88 18.19 20.59 -5.78
N ILE A 89 17.16 20.32 -6.59
CA ILE A 89 17.14 19.16 -7.49
C ILE A 89 16.78 19.62 -8.91
N GLU A 90 17.65 19.39 -9.88
CA GLU A 90 17.43 19.74 -11.28
C GLU A 90 17.22 18.50 -12.14
N GLY A 91 16.51 18.66 -13.27
CA GLY A 91 16.28 17.57 -14.21
C GLY A 91 15.40 16.41 -13.70
N LEU A 92 14.67 16.59 -12.60
CA LEU A 92 13.81 15.55 -12.02
C LEU A 92 12.49 15.39 -12.82
N PRO A 93 12.21 14.21 -13.40
CA PRO A 93 10.90 13.92 -14.00
C PRO A 93 9.83 13.63 -12.92
N PRO A 94 8.53 13.59 -13.28
CA PRO A 94 7.53 12.92 -12.45
C PRO A 94 8.00 11.50 -12.11
N ALA A 95 7.87 11.10 -10.85
CA ALA A 95 8.39 9.83 -10.37
C ALA A 95 7.31 9.01 -9.65
N ILE A 96 7.43 7.69 -9.77
CA ILE A 96 6.61 6.72 -9.04
C ILE A 96 7.56 5.90 -8.17
N ALA A 97 7.30 5.82 -6.87
CA ALA A 97 8.03 4.95 -5.97
C ALA A 97 7.25 3.66 -5.72
N LEU A 98 7.85 2.54 -6.11
CA LEU A 98 7.41 1.22 -5.67
C LEU A 98 8.05 0.93 -4.32
N LYS A 99 7.39 1.36 -3.24
CA LYS A 99 7.78 0.96 -1.89
C LYS A 99 7.32 -0.47 -1.67
N GLN A 100 8.02 -1.21 -0.81
CA GLN A 100 7.46 -2.43 -0.23
C GLN A 100 6.26 -2.01 0.63
N GLN A 101 5.10 -1.88 0.00
CA GLN A 101 3.85 -1.59 0.68
C GLN A 101 3.53 -2.82 1.53
N ARG A 102 3.87 -2.74 2.81
CA ARG A 102 3.06 -3.40 3.83
C ARG A 102 1.80 -2.56 4.00
N GLY A 103 1.05 -2.35 2.91
CA GLY A 103 -0.31 -1.87 3.04
C GLY A 103 -1.00 -2.87 3.96
N ALA A 104 -1.67 -2.40 5.00
CA ALA A 104 -2.42 -3.29 5.87
C ALA A 104 -3.48 -3.99 5.00
N SER A 105 -3.15 -5.17 4.50
CA SER A 105 -4.10 -6.04 3.84
C SER A 105 -5.13 -6.38 4.89
N ASN A 106 -6.28 -5.71 4.84
CA ASN A 106 -7.40 -6.16 5.62
C ASN A 106 -7.95 -7.44 4.97
N ALA A 107 -8.79 -8.19 5.69
CA ALA A 107 -9.32 -9.47 5.23
C ALA A 107 -10.16 -9.37 3.94
N ARG A 108 -10.52 -8.15 3.49
CA ARG A 108 -11.25 -7.89 2.23
C ARG A 108 -10.35 -7.52 1.05
N SER A 109 -9.06 -7.28 1.28
CA SER A 109 -8.10 -6.99 0.22
C SER A 109 -7.80 -8.24 -0.59
N SER A 110 -7.94 -8.14 -1.92
CA SER A 110 -7.62 -9.20 -2.87
C SER A 110 -6.79 -8.63 -4.02
N VAL A 111 -6.15 -9.49 -4.82
CA VAL A 111 -5.45 -9.05 -6.04
C VAL A 111 -6.40 -8.29 -6.96
N GLY A 112 -7.66 -8.73 -7.08
CA GLY A 112 -8.67 -8.07 -7.89
C GLY A 112 -9.01 -6.66 -7.43
N SER A 113 -9.09 -6.40 -6.11
CA SER A 113 -9.35 -5.05 -5.59
C SER A 113 -8.11 -4.14 -5.65
N VAL A 114 -6.92 -4.66 -5.36
CA VAL A 114 -5.67 -3.88 -5.41
C VAL A 114 -5.33 -3.45 -6.84
N THR A 115 -5.57 -4.32 -7.81
CA THR A 115 -5.31 -4.04 -9.24
C THR A 115 -6.48 -3.33 -9.94
N THR A 116 -7.59 -3.09 -9.23
CA THR A 116 -8.87 -2.58 -9.78
C THR A 116 -9.53 -3.47 -10.85
N LEU A 117 -9.00 -4.67 -11.12
CA LEU A 117 -9.59 -5.64 -12.04
C LEU A 117 -11.01 -6.04 -11.63
N SER A 118 -11.29 -6.10 -10.33
CA SER A 118 -12.64 -6.43 -9.84
C SER A 118 -13.69 -5.46 -10.37
N SER A 119 -13.39 -4.16 -10.49
CA SER A 119 -14.31 -3.16 -11.05
C SER A 119 -14.66 -3.45 -12.50
N LEU A 120 -13.66 -3.85 -13.31
CA LEU A 120 -13.86 -4.20 -14.72
C LEU A 120 -14.69 -5.48 -14.86
N VAL A 121 -14.36 -6.51 -14.09
CA VAL A 121 -15.08 -7.79 -14.09
C VAL A 121 -16.55 -7.60 -13.68
N ARG A 122 -16.80 -6.82 -12.63
CA ARG A 122 -18.16 -6.48 -12.17
C ARG A 122 -18.98 -5.78 -13.24
N MET A 123 -18.36 -4.85 -13.97
CA MET A 123 -19.02 -4.14 -15.06
C MET A 123 -19.27 -5.07 -16.25
N MET A 124 -18.32 -5.95 -16.58
CA MET A 124 -18.49 -6.96 -17.61
C MET A 124 -19.62 -7.94 -17.28
N TYR A 125 -19.70 -8.44 -16.03
CA TYR A 125 -20.78 -9.31 -15.58
C TYR A 125 -22.15 -8.64 -15.62
N SER A 126 -22.22 -7.35 -15.25
CA SER A 126 -23.45 -6.56 -15.31
C SER A 126 -23.94 -6.29 -16.74
N ARG A 127 -23.03 -6.20 -17.72
CA ARG A 127 -23.38 -5.80 -19.10
C ARG A 127 -23.44 -6.96 -20.09
N SER A 128 -22.69 -8.03 -19.81
CA SER A 128 -22.49 -9.16 -20.73
C SER A 128 -22.84 -10.50 -20.09
N GLY A 129 -23.35 -10.51 -18.85
CA GLY A 129 -23.80 -11.72 -18.18
C GLY A 129 -25.12 -12.25 -18.76
N ALA A 130 -25.28 -13.57 -18.73
CA ALA A 130 -26.58 -14.21 -18.98
C ALA A 130 -27.36 -14.30 -17.66
N TYR A 131 -28.61 -13.82 -17.67
CA TYR A 131 -29.48 -13.84 -16.50
C TYR A 131 -30.65 -14.81 -16.70
N PRO A 132 -31.14 -15.46 -15.63
CA PRO A 132 -32.42 -16.16 -15.67
C PRO A 132 -33.56 -15.24 -16.14
N PRO A 133 -34.55 -15.75 -16.88
CA PRO A 133 -35.61 -14.93 -17.49
C PRO A 133 -36.51 -14.22 -16.47
N ASP A 134 -36.58 -14.72 -15.25
CA ASP A 134 -37.34 -14.19 -14.11
C ASP A 134 -36.53 -13.27 -13.19
N GLN A 135 -35.24 -13.08 -13.47
CA GLN A 135 -34.34 -12.26 -12.67
C GLN A 135 -34.24 -10.84 -13.23
N PRO A 136 -34.45 -9.78 -12.41
CA PRO A 136 -34.18 -8.41 -12.84
C PRO A 136 -32.69 -8.19 -13.13
N MET A 137 -32.39 -7.21 -13.99
CA MET A 137 -31.02 -6.87 -14.36
C MET A 137 -30.16 -6.58 -13.12
N LEU A 138 -29.01 -7.24 -13.04
CA LEU A 138 -28.01 -7.01 -12.00
C LEU A 138 -27.00 -5.94 -12.44
N TYR A 139 -26.73 -5.00 -11.56
CA TYR A 139 -25.75 -3.94 -11.72
C TYR A 139 -24.37 -4.37 -11.20
N ALA A 140 -23.34 -3.58 -11.50
CA ALA A 140 -21.97 -3.89 -11.09
C ALA A 140 -21.81 -4.03 -9.56
N GLU A 141 -22.63 -3.37 -8.75
CA GLU A 141 -22.62 -3.50 -7.28
C GLU A 141 -23.12 -4.87 -6.80
N ASP A 142 -24.01 -5.51 -7.54
CA ASP A 142 -24.52 -6.86 -7.20
C ASP A 142 -23.42 -7.93 -7.33
N PHE A 143 -22.34 -7.64 -8.06
CA PHE A 143 -21.17 -8.50 -8.19
C PHE A 143 -20.00 -8.10 -7.27
N SER A 144 -20.24 -7.18 -6.33
CA SER A 144 -19.20 -6.71 -5.41
C SER A 144 -19.26 -7.44 -4.08
N PRO A 145 -18.16 -8.09 -3.64
CA PRO A 145 -18.09 -8.62 -2.28
C PRO A 145 -17.96 -7.51 -1.22
N ASN A 146 -17.74 -6.26 -1.62
CA ASN A 146 -17.51 -5.14 -0.70
C ASN A 146 -18.74 -4.26 -0.47
N THR A 147 -19.85 -4.52 -1.16
CA THR A 147 -21.10 -3.77 -0.98
C THR A 147 -22.18 -4.63 -0.37
N PRO A 148 -23.05 -4.08 0.48
CA PRO A 148 -24.17 -4.83 1.07
C PRO A 148 -25.07 -5.50 0.03
N GLN A 149 -25.21 -4.92 -1.17
CA GLN A 149 -26.04 -5.47 -2.25
C GLN A 149 -25.49 -6.81 -2.77
N GLY A 150 -24.21 -6.87 -3.13
CA GLY A 150 -23.58 -8.08 -3.69
C GLY A 150 -22.94 -9.03 -2.66
N ALA A 151 -22.70 -8.58 -1.43
CA ALA A 151 -22.01 -9.38 -0.42
C ALA A 151 -22.91 -10.48 0.15
N CYS A 152 -22.35 -11.69 0.30
CA CYS A 152 -23.03 -12.79 0.99
C CYS A 152 -23.42 -12.36 2.42
N PRO A 153 -24.68 -12.57 2.87
CA PRO A 153 -25.15 -12.14 4.18
C PRO A 153 -24.49 -12.88 5.34
N THR A 154 -23.94 -14.08 5.10
CA THR A 154 -23.30 -14.91 6.14
C THR A 154 -21.85 -14.50 6.40
N CYS A 155 -21.04 -14.33 5.36
CA CYS A 155 -19.62 -13.97 5.51
C CYS A 155 -19.35 -12.48 5.28
N HIS A 156 -20.37 -11.69 4.94
CA HIS A 156 -20.28 -10.26 4.61
C HIS A 156 -19.18 -9.96 3.57
N GLY A 157 -19.10 -10.84 2.58
CA GLY A 157 -18.16 -10.75 1.46
C GLY A 157 -16.70 -11.13 1.76
N LEU A 158 -16.41 -11.65 2.96
CA LEU A 158 -15.06 -12.10 3.33
C LEU A 158 -14.68 -13.46 2.71
N GLY A 159 -15.67 -14.27 2.30
CA GLY A 159 -15.45 -15.64 1.84
C GLY A 159 -15.04 -16.62 2.94
N ARG A 160 -14.97 -16.16 4.19
CA ARG A 160 -14.72 -16.95 5.40
C ARG A 160 -15.61 -16.44 6.53
N VAL A 161 -16.06 -17.36 7.38
CA VAL A 161 -16.71 -17.03 8.65
C VAL A 161 -15.68 -17.30 9.75
N TYR A 162 -15.49 -16.32 10.63
CA TYR A 162 -14.63 -16.45 11.80
C TYR A 162 -15.52 -16.68 13.00
N GLU A 163 -15.52 -17.90 13.51
CA GLU A 163 -16.24 -18.27 14.73
C GLU A 163 -15.27 -18.35 15.90
N VAL A 164 -15.72 -17.89 17.06
CA VAL A 164 -14.98 -17.98 18.31
C VAL A 164 -15.60 -19.10 19.12
N THR A 165 -14.82 -20.15 19.38
CA THR A 165 -15.26 -21.30 20.19
C THR A 165 -14.66 -21.22 21.59
N GLU A 166 -15.28 -21.91 22.55
CA GLU A 166 -14.78 -21.99 23.93
C GLU A 166 -13.35 -22.48 23.99
N ALA A 167 -12.99 -23.51 23.21
CA ALA A 167 -11.63 -24.04 23.14
C ALA A 167 -10.58 -23.03 22.64
N ILE A 168 -11.00 -22.04 21.83
CA ILE A 168 -10.11 -20.96 21.36
C ILE A 168 -10.00 -19.85 22.42
N MET A 169 -11.08 -19.58 23.16
CA MET A 169 -11.11 -18.55 24.21
C MET A 169 -10.47 -19.01 25.51
N VAL A 170 -10.58 -20.30 25.84
CA VAL A 170 -10.09 -20.95 27.04
C VAL A 170 -9.19 -22.13 26.65
N PRO A 171 -7.92 -21.86 26.28
CA PRO A 171 -7.01 -22.90 25.83
C PRO A 171 -6.64 -23.91 26.93
N ASP A 172 -6.67 -23.47 28.20
CA ASP A 172 -6.48 -24.32 29.36
C ASP A 172 -7.66 -24.17 30.34
N PRO A 173 -8.60 -25.13 30.37
CA PRO A 173 -9.78 -25.07 31.23
C PRO A 173 -9.46 -25.35 32.71
N ASN A 174 -8.22 -25.74 33.05
CA ASN A 174 -7.84 -26.01 34.44
C ASN A 174 -7.42 -24.74 35.20
N LEU A 175 -7.18 -23.64 34.49
CA LEU A 175 -6.88 -22.36 35.11
C LEU A 175 -8.15 -21.76 35.72
N THR A 176 -8.02 -21.10 36.86
CA THR A 176 -9.09 -20.24 37.37
C THR A 176 -9.23 -18.98 36.51
N ILE A 177 -10.39 -18.33 36.62
CA ILE A 177 -10.62 -17.03 35.96
C ILE A 177 -9.57 -16.01 36.41
N ARG A 178 -9.18 -16.02 37.71
CA ARG A 178 -8.15 -15.13 38.27
C ARG A 178 -6.76 -15.42 37.70
N GLU A 179 -6.48 -16.65 37.30
CA GLU A 179 -5.25 -17.08 36.62
C GLU A 179 -5.29 -16.86 35.10
N ARG A 180 -6.32 -16.18 34.59
CA ARG A 180 -6.49 -15.84 33.15
C ARG A 180 -6.81 -17.04 32.26
N ALA A 181 -7.71 -17.91 32.70
CA ALA A 181 -8.27 -18.97 31.85
C ALA A 181 -8.83 -18.45 30.51
N ILE A 182 -9.47 -17.26 30.51
CA ILE A 182 -10.01 -16.63 29.29
C ILE A 182 -8.91 -15.80 28.62
N ALA A 183 -8.16 -16.43 27.71
CA ALA A 183 -7.00 -15.84 27.04
C ALA A 183 -7.35 -14.69 26.09
N SER A 184 -8.62 -14.59 25.65
CA SER A 184 -9.10 -13.53 24.75
C SER A 184 -9.34 -12.19 25.46
N TRP A 185 -9.24 -12.11 26.78
CA TRP A 185 -9.43 -10.85 27.51
C TRP A 185 -8.19 -9.93 27.46
N PRO A 186 -8.40 -8.60 27.48
CA PRO A 186 -7.30 -7.65 27.44
C PRO A 186 -6.36 -7.85 28.64
N PRO A 187 -5.02 -7.82 28.45
CA PRO A 187 -4.05 -8.05 29.52
C PRO A 187 -3.92 -6.90 30.54
N ALA A 188 -4.70 -5.83 30.40
CA ALA A 188 -4.63 -4.59 31.19
C ALA A 188 -5.77 -4.47 32.23
N TRP A 189 -5.82 -3.32 32.93
CA TRP A 189 -6.77 -2.98 34.01
C TRP A 189 -8.24 -3.38 33.76
N GLN A 190 -8.70 -3.41 32.51
CA GLN A 190 -10.05 -3.84 32.12
C GLN A 190 -10.35 -5.31 32.43
N GLY A 191 -9.35 -6.20 32.36
CA GLY A 191 -9.52 -7.62 32.74
C GLY A 191 -9.46 -7.85 34.26
N SER A 192 -8.81 -6.95 35.01
CA SER A 192 -8.60 -7.10 36.46
C SER A 192 -9.77 -6.57 37.31
N LEU A 193 -10.56 -5.63 36.80
CA LEU A 193 -11.70 -5.03 37.51
C LEU A 193 -12.96 -5.89 37.52
N ALA A 194 -13.09 -6.86 36.61
CA ALA A 194 -14.26 -7.74 36.57
C ALA A 194 -14.30 -8.78 37.73
N PHE A 195 -13.21 -8.93 38.49
CA PHE A 195 -13.05 -9.97 39.52
C PHE A 195 -12.41 -9.46 40.83
N GLY A 196 -12.59 -8.17 41.13
CA GLY A 196 -12.22 -7.58 42.41
C GLY A 196 -13.38 -7.60 43.40
N GLU A 197 -13.53 -8.71 44.12
CA GLU A 197 -13.48 -8.86 45.58
C GLU A 197 -13.04 -10.31 45.90
#